data_AF-A0A942W378-F1
#
_entry.id   AF-A0A942W378-F1
#
_cell.length_a   1.000
_cell.length_b   1.000
_cell.length_c   1.000
_cell.angle_alpha   90.00
_cell.angle_beta   90.00
_cell.angle_gamma   90.00
#
_symmetry.space_group_name_H-M   'P 1'
#
loop_
_entity.id
_entity.type
_entity.pdbx_description
1 polymer ?
#
loop_
_entity_poly.entity_id
_entity_poly.type
_entity_poly.pdbx_seq_one_letter_code
_entity_poly.pdbx_strand_id
1 'polypeptide(L)'
;MGKSVEYYLSKGFDKKMAEYFSNGRRTIISVIANDDYTLTLSFDNGEKRLYNVAPLIEQGTVFEILSDLNNFHRVYIDDEHCVAWDIDPNIDSNVVWNNKIDLSSDSCYVDSVPVQEVS
;
A
#
# COMPACT_ATOMS: atom_id res chain seq x y z
N MET A 1 -6.61 -3.53 24.73
CA MET A 1 -6.74 -2.06 24.76
C MET A 1 -5.50 -1.50 24.09
N GLY A 2 -5.65 -0.83 22.95
CA GLY A 2 -4.53 -0.25 22.19
C GLY A 2 -3.81 0.83 22.98
N LYS A 3 -2.62 1.22 22.51
CA LYS A 3 -1.92 2.39 23.05
C LYS A 3 -2.59 3.67 22.51
N SER A 4 -2.58 4.76 23.29
CA SER A 4 -3.20 6.02 22.87
C SER A 4 -2.37 6.77 21.83
N VAL A 5 -2.95 7.80 21.22
CA VAL A 5 -2.24 8.71 20.29
C VAL A 5 -1.03 9.34 20.99
N GLU A 6 -1.20 9.82 22.23
CA GLU A 6 -0.13 10.44 23.02
C GLU A 6 1.04 9.47 23.26
N TYR A 7 0.75 8.18 23.43
CA TYR A 7 1.80 7.17 23.53
C TYR A 7 2.64 7.13 22.24
N TYR A 8 2.03 7.06 21.06
CA TYR A 8 2.77 6.98 19.80
C TYR A 8 3.51 8.28 19.47
N LEU A 9 2.89 9.43 19.73
CA LEU A 9 3.58 10.73 19.63
C LEU A 9 4.83 10.77 20.54
N SER A 10 4.73 10.26 21.77
CA SER A 10 5.89 10.19 22.69
C SER A 10 7.01 9.25 22.21
N LYS A 11 6.73 8.39 21.23
CA LYS A 11 7.71 7.50 20.59
C LYS A 11 8.27 8.05 19.28
N GLY A 12 7.89 9.27 18.89
CA GLY A 12 8.41 9.93 17.69
C GLY A 12 7.65 9.64 16.41
N PHE A 13 6.48 8.99 16.48
CA PHE A 13 5.60 8.87 15.32
C PHE A 13 5.01 10.24 14.96
N ASP A 14 4.79 10.47 13.67
CA ASP A 14 3.98 11.60 13.24
C ASP A 14 2.51 11.42 13.66
N LYS A 15 1.74 12.51 13.56
CA LYS A 15 0.34 12.52 13.98
C LYS A 15 -0.53 11.51 13.24
N LYS A 16 -0.37 11.35 11.92
CA LYS A 16 -1.21 10.45 11.13
C LYS A 16 -0.95 9.00 11.52
N MET A 17 0.32 8.62 11.64
CA MET A 17 0.71 7.29 12.08
C MET A 17 0.30 7.02 13.54
N ALA A 18 0.43 8.01 14.42
CA ALA A 18 -0.02 7.88 15.81
C ALA A 18 -1.54 7.66 15.91
N GLU A 19 -2.33 8.40 15.13
CA GLU A 19 -3.78 8.20 15.00
C GLU A 19 -4.10 6.81 14.46
N TYR A 20 -3.45 6.40 13.38
CA TYR A 20 -3.63 5.07 12.78
C TYR A 20 -3.38 3.93 13.78
N PHE A 21 -2.20 3.88 14.41
CA PHE A 21 -1.89 2.79 15.33
C PHE A 21 -2.77 2.79 16.59
N SER A 22 -3.23 3.97 17.04
CA SER A 22 -4.18 4.06 18.17
C SER A 22 -5.56 3.49 17.83
N ASN A 23 -5.98 3.57 16.56
CA ASN A 23 -7.25 3.03 16.05
C ASN A 23 -7.16 1.56 15.59
N GLY A 24 -5.98 0.96 15.75
CA GLY A 24 -5.68 -0.41 15.32
C GLY A 24 -5.27 -0.48 13.86
N ARG A 25 -4.34 -1.39 13.57
CA ARG A 25 -3.87 -1.65 12.20
C ARG A 25 -5.00 -2.13 11.31
N ARG A 26 -4.81 -1.95 10.01
CA ARG A 26 -5.71 -2.34 8.95
C ARG A 26 -4.96 -3.20 7.96
N THR A 27 -5.64 -4.23 7.48
CA THR A 27 -5.10 -5.21 6.56
C THR A 27 -5.77 -5.04 5.22
N ILE A 28 -4.99 -4.96 4.14
CA ILE A 28 -5.54 -4.93 2.78
C ILE A 28 -6.07 -6.33 2.44
N ILE A 29 -7.31 -6.38 1.96
CA ILE A 29 -7.99 -7.61 1.53
C ILE A 29 -8.13 -7.70 0.01
N SER A 30 -8.08 -6.57 -0.70
CA SER A 30 -8.08 -6.55 -2.16
C SER A 30 -7.48 -5.27 -2.72
N VAL A 31 -6.96 -5.36 -3.94
CA VAL A 31 -6.40 -4.25 -4.72
C VAL A 31 -6.92 -4.29 -6.15
N ILE A 32 -7.22 -3.13 -6.71
CA ILE A 32 -7.53 -2.92 -8.12
C ILE A 32 -6.65 -1.78 -8.62
N ALA A 33 -5.89 -2.03 -9.69
CA ALA A 33 -5.11 -1.00 -10.37
C ALA A 33 -5.99 -0.19 -11.34
N ASN A 34 -5.82 1.13 -11.34
CA ASN A 34 -6.48 2.06 -12.26
C ASN A 34 -5.44 2.64 -13.24
N ASP A 35 -5.88 3.02 -14.45
CA ASP A 35 -4.98 3.51 -15.53
C ASP A 35 -4.28 4.85 -15.22
N ASP A 36 -4.65 5.54 -14.14
CA ASP A 36 -4.05 6.78 -13.66
C ASP A 36 -3.00 6.57 -12.56
N TYR A 37 -2.48 5.34 -12.42
CA TYR A 37 -1.53 4.92 -11.37
C TYR A 37 -2.06 5.03 -9.95
N THR A 38 -3.39 5.07 -9.78
CA THR A 38 -4.01 4.89 -8.47
C THR A 38 -4.38 3.42 -8.24
N LEU A 39 -4.44 3.05 -6.97
CA LEU A 39 -4.93 1.77 -6.50
C LEU A 39 -6.20 1.97 -5.69
N THR A 40 -7.25 1.23 -6.03
CA THR A 40 -8.42 1.07 -5.18
C THR A 40 -8.17 -0.09 -4.23
N LEU A 41 -7.98 0.22 -2.95
CA LEU A 41 -7.68 -0.73 -1.88
C LEU A 41 -8.93 -0.96 -1.03
N SER A 42 -9.25 -2.23 -0.74
CA SER A 42 -10.25 -2.57 0.28
C SER A 42 -9.55 -3.10 1.53
N PHE A 43 -10.02 -2.68 2.69
CA PHE A 43 -9.47 -3.07 3.99
C PHE A 43 -10.41 -3.99 4.78
N ASP A 44 -9.85 -4.72 5.74
CA ASP A 44 -10.53 -5.66 6.64
C ASP A 44 -11.70 -5.06 7.45
N ASN A 45 -11.70 -3.73 7.64
CA ASN A 45 -12.79 -3.01 8.29
C ASN A 45 -13.90 -2.54 7.34
N GLY A 46 -13.85 -2.93 6.06
CA GLY A 46 -14.81 -2.56 5.04
C GLY A 46 -14.56 -1.21 4.36
N GLU A 47 -13.52 -0.45 4.77
CA GLU A 47 -13.15 0.78 4.07
C GLU A 47 -12.60 0.49 2.68
N LYS A 48 -13.01 1.30 1.71
CA LYS A 48 -12.35 1.42 0.41
C LYS A 48 -11.58 2.73 0.36
N ARG A 49 -10.34 2.69 -0.10
CA ARG A 49 -9.44 3.85 -0.14
C ARG A 49 -8.68 3.90 -1.45
N LEU A 50 -8.42 5.10 -1.94
CA LEU A 50 -7.66 5.35 -3.16
C LEU A 50 -6.24 5.77 -2.80
N TYR A 51 -5.25 4.97 -3.19
CA TYR A 51 -3.83 5.25 -2.99
C TYR A 51 -3.20 5.70 -4.31
N ASN A 52 -2.45 6.81 -4.30
CA ASN A 52 -1.79 7.31 -5.51
C ASN A 52 -0.33 6.83 -5.55
N VAL A 53 0.01 5.95 -6.49
CA VAL A 53 1.37 5.40 -6.65
C VAL A 53 2.25 6.33 -7.49
N ALA A 54 1.67 7.19 -8.32
CA ALA A 54 2.41 8.04 -9.26
C ALA A 54 3.60 8.82 -8.64
N PRO A 55 3.51 9.37 -7.41
CA PRO A 55 4.64 10.07 -6.79
C PRO A 55 5.86 9.20 -6.49
N LEU A 56 5.70 7.87 -6.45
CA LEU A 56 6.79 6.92 -6.23
C LEU A 56 7.50 6.53 -7.54
N ILE A 57 6.84 6.72 -8.68
CA ILE A 57 7.34 6.31 -9.99
C ILE A 57 8.36 7.34 -10.48
N GLU A 58 9.61 7.16 -10.06
CA GLU A 58 10.73 8.03 -10.41
C GLU A 58 11.87 7.23 -11.04
N GLN A 59 12.54 7.82 -12.04
CA GLN A 59 13.66 7.18 -12.75
C GLN A 59 14.82 6.87 -11.78
N GLY A 60 15.40 5.68 -11.90
CA GLY A 60 16.48 5.20 -11.04
C GLY A 60 16.02 4.68 -9.68
N THR A 61 14.70 4.63 -9.42
CA THR A 61 14.13 4.03 -8.22
C THR A 61 13.61 2.62 -8.49
N VAL A 62 13.34 1.88 -7.43
CA VAL A 62 12.78 0.52 -7.52
C VAL A 62 11.38 0.50 -8.17
N PHE A 63 10.66 1.63 -8.16
CA PHE A 63 9.32 1.76 -8.73
C PHE A 63 9.32 2.21 -10.20
N GLU A 64 10.49 2.48 -10.81
CA GLU A 64 10.58 2.92 -12.21
C GLU A 64 9.84 1.97 -13.17
N ILE A 65 9.88 0.66 -12.87
CA ILE A 65 9.22 -0.37 -13.69
C ILE A 65 7.71 -0.20 -13.81
N LEU A 66 7.09 0.50 -12.84
CA LEU A 66 5.66 0.73 -12.78
C LEU A 66 5.22 1.83 -13.75
N SER A 67 6.14 2.53 -14.40
CA SER A 67 5.85 3.46 -15.50
C SER A 67 5.26 2.77 -16.74
N ASP A 68 5.39 1.44 -16.85
CA ASP A 68 4.64 0.63 -17.81
C ASP A 68 3.34 0.14 -17.17
N LEU A 69 2.19 0.56 -17.71
CA LEU A 69 0.87 0.15 -17.22
C LEU A 69 0.69 -1.38 -17.22
N ASN A 70 1.32 -2.13 -18.13
CA ASN A 70 1.25 -3.59 -18.12
C ASN A 70 1.95 -4.17 -16.89
N ASN A 71 3.03 -3.54 -16.41
CA ASN A 71 3.67 -3.92 -15.15
C ASN A 71 2.80 -3.49 -13.96
N PHE A 72 2.31 -2.25 -13.97
CA PHE A 72 1.45 -1.72 -12.91
C PHE A 72 0.19 -2.57 -12.66
N HIS A 73 -0.45 -3.06 -13.73
CA HIS A 73 -1.64 -3.90 -13.64
C HIS A 73 -1.40 -5.32 -13.12
N ARG A 74 -0.14 -5.77 -12.97
CA ARG A 74 0.20 -7.05 -12.34
C ARG A 74 0.21 -7.00 -10.80
N VAL A 75 -0.28 -5.90 -10.22
CA VAL A 75 -0.35 -5.74 -8.76
C VAL A 75 -1.07 -6.92 -8.10
N TYR A 76 -0.57 -7.37 -6.96
CA TYR A 76 -1.19 -8.40 -6.14
C TYR A 76 -1.06 -8.07 -4.65
N ILE A 77 -1.79 -8.80 -3.81
CA ILE A 77 -1.60 -8.80 -2.36
C ILE A 77 -0.80 -10.05 -2.00
N ASP A 78 0.32 -9.86 -1.31
CA ASP A 78 1.15 -10.98 -0.87
C ASP A 78 0.67 -11.61 0.44
N ASP A 79 1.38 -12.64 0.90
CA ASP A 79 1.06 -13.37 2.13
C ASP A 79 1.20 -12.53 3.42
N GLU A 80 1.86 -11.37 3.35
CA GLU A 80 2.01 -10.40 4.44
C GLU A 80 0.99 -9.24 4.36
N HIS A 81 0.08 -9.31 3.39
CA HIS A 81 -0.91 -8.29 3.08
C HIS A 81 -0.33 -6.94 2.60
N CYS A 82 0.87 -6.98 2.02
CA CYS A 82 1.45 -5.85 1.30
C CYS A 82 0.93 -5.82 -0.14
N VAL A 83 0.84 -4.62 -0.70
CA VAL A 83 0.64 -4.44 -2.15
C VAL A 83 1.98 -4.72 -2.81
N ALA A 84 2.03 -5.66 -3.74
CA ALA A 84 3.28 -6.10 -4.35
C ALA A 84 3.21 -6.19 -5.87
N TRP A 85 4.40 -6.13 -6.48
CA TRP A 85 4.64 -6.44 -7.88
C TRP A 85 5.94 -7.23 -8.02
N ASP A 86 5.99 -8.06 -9.05
CA ASP A 86 7.22 -8.70 -9.50
C ASP A 86 7.85 -7.90 -10.63
N ILE A 87 9.16 -7.65 -10.52
CA ILE A 87 9.96 -6.95 -11.52
C ILE A 87 9.97 -7.76 -12.82
N ASP A 88 10.40 -9.02 -12.74
CA ASP A 88 10.24 -10.02 -13.79
C ASP A 88 9.21 -11.05 -13.34
N PRO A 89 8.05 -11.16 -14.02
CA PRO A 89 7.01 -12.13 -13.68
C PRO A 89 7.42 -13.59 -13.91
N ASN A 90 8.57 -13.85 -14.54
CA ASN A 90 9.10 -15.20 -14.76
C ASN A 90 10.07 -15.64 -13.65
N ILE A 91 10.36 -14.78 -12.68
CA ILE A 91 11.24 -15.07 -11.54
C ILE A 91 10.39 -15.22 -10.29
N ASP A 92 10.61 -16.32 -9.54
CA ASP A 92 9.93 -16.55 -8.27
C ASP A 92 10.49 -15.61 -7.19
N SER A 93 9.70 -14.59 -6.85
CA SER A 93 10.00 -13.59 -5.83
C SER A 93 10.12 -14.15 -4.40
N ASN A 94 9.64 -15.38 -4.13
CA ASN A 94 9.86 -16.05 -2.85
C ASN A 94 11.29 -16.61 -2.72
N VAL A 95 11.98 -16.79 -3.86
CA VAL A 95 13.36 -17.27 -3.92
C VAL A 95 14.32 -16.11 -4.17
N VAL A 96 13.96 -15.20 -5.08
CA VAL A 96 14.77 -14.03 -5.44
C VAL A 96 14.12 -12.77 -4.87
N TRP A 97 14.45 -12.44 -3.63
CA TRP A 97 13.83 -11.32 -2.89
C TRP A 97 13.92 -9.97 -3.62
N ASN A 98 15.03 -9.71 -4.33
CA ASN A 98 15.25 -8.49 -5.10
C ASN A 98 14.33 -8.34 -6.34
N ASN A 99 13.58 -9.40 -6.70
CA ASN A 99 12.60 -9.34 -7.77
C ASN A 99 11.27 -8.74 -7.33
N LYS A 100 11.06 -8.53 -6.03
CA LYS A 100 9.81 -8.04 -5.48
C LYS A 100 9.92 -6.58 -5.06
N ILE A 101 8.90 -5.81 -5.41
CA ILE A 101 8.65 -4.49 -4.84
C ILE A 101 7.33 -4.53 -4.08
N ASP A 102 7.29 -3.92 -2.90
CA ASP A 102 6.11 -3.93 -2.06
C ASP A 102 5.87 -2.58 -1.37
N LEU A 103 4.61 -2.36 -1.01
CA LEU A 103 4.13 -1.25 -0.18
C LEU A 103 3.38 -1.83 1.01
N SER A 104 3.78 -1.41 2.21
CA SER A 104 3.16 -1.89 3.44
C SER A 104 1.69 -1.43 3.57
N SER A 105 0.84 -2.31 4.11
CA SER A 105 -0.57 -2.02 4.40
C SER A 105 -0.74 -0.74 5.24
N ASP A 106 0.16 -0.51 6.20
CA ASP A 106 0.13 0.65 7.09
C ASP A 106 0.32 1.97 6.30
N SER A 107 1.35 2.04 5.45
CA SER A 107 1.59 3.20 4.59
C SER A 107 0.45 3.42 3.60
N CYS A 108 -0.01 2.35 2.95
CA CYS A 108 -1.12 2.40 2.02
C CYS A 108 -2.40 2.96 2.68
N TYR A 109 -2.70 2.58 3.93
CA TYR A 109 -3.87 3.11 4.64
C TYR A 109 -3.71 4.59 5.01
N VAL A 110 -2.54 4.97 5.53
CA VAL A 110 -2.28 6.33 6.05
C VAL A 110 -2.21 7.37 4.94
N ASP A 111 -1.65 7.01 3.79
CA ASP A 111 -1.42 7.94 2.68
C ASP A 111 -2.52 7.91 1.61
N SER A 112 -3.44 6.94 1.67
CA SER A 112 -4.63 6.91 0.81
C SER A 112 -5.76 7.79 1.30
N VAL A 113 -6.70 8.10 0.41
CA VAL A 113 -7.93 8.85 0.73
C VAL A 113 -9.14 7.93 0.73
N PRO A 114 -10.11 8.07 1.66
CA PRO A 114 -11.35 7.30 1.61
C PRO A 114 -12.11 7.53 0.31
N VAL A 115 -12.62 6.46 -0.30
CA VAL A 115 -13.56 6.55 -1.42
C VAL A 115 -14.96 6.68 -0.83
N GLN A 116 -15.65 7.79 -1.12
CA GLN A 116 -17.07 7.89 -0.79
C GLN A 116 -17.83 7.00 -1.76
N GLU A 117 -18.58 6.02 -1.24
CA GLU A 117 -19.59 5.35 -2.06
C GLU A 117 -20.65 6.39 -2.39
N VAL A 118 -20.78 6.70 -3.69
CA VAL A 118 -21.87 7.53 -4.17
C VAL A 118 -23.13 6.68 -4.06
N SER A 119 -23.91 6.93 -3.01
CA SER A 119 -25.21 6.28 -2.76
C SER A 119 -26.25 6.66 -3.80
#